data_AF-A0A382DN74-F1
#
_entry.id   AF-A0A382DN74-F1
#
_cell.length_a   1.000
_cell.length_b   1.000
_cell.length_c   1.000
_cell.angle_alpha   90.00
_cell.angle_beta   90.00
_cell.angle_gamma   90.00
#
_symmetry.space_group_name_H-M   'P 1'
#
loop_
_entity.id
_entity.type
_entity.pdbx_description
1 polymer ?
#
loop_
_entity_poly.entity_id
_entity_poly.type
_entity_poly.pdbx_seq_one_letter_code
_entity_poly.pdbx_strand_id
1 'polypeptide(L)'
;MADESICVGPASAQSSYLNIPAIITTATMTNVDAIHPGYGFLSENKRFAEIIEEHGIKFIGPKSKHIEMMGNKIEAKRIMSKNSVPTVPGLEEVNDDKKIQAFIEKIGLP
;
A
#
# COMPACT_ATOMS: atom_id res chain seq x y z
N MET A 1 -19.23 16.90 2.93
CA MET A 1 -19.81 16.52 1.62
C MET A 1 -19.02 17.24 0.54
N ALA A 2 -18.93 16.67 -0.66
CA ALA A 2 -18.18 17.27 -1.77
C ALA A 2 -19.08 18.23 -2.57
N ASP A 3 -18.47 19.18 -3.26
CA ASP A 3 -19.17 20.12 -4.15
C ASP A 3 -19.58 19.45 -5.48
N GLU A 4 -18.80 18.47 -5.93
CA GLU A 4 -19.08 17.66 -7.11
C GLU A 4 -18.99 16.15 -6.79
N SER A 5 -19.77 15.35 -7.50
CA SER A 5 -19.79 13.89 -7.34
C SER A 5 -19.94 13.19 -8.68
N ILE A 6 -19.10 12.18 -8.93
CA ILE A 6 -19.08 11.43 -10.19
C ILE A 6 -19.21 9.94 -9.90
N CYS A 7 -20.06 9.25 -10.66
CA CYS A 7 -20.22 7.81 -10.58
C CYS A 7 -19.00 7.12 -11.23
N VAL A 8 -18.27 6.32 -10.46
CA VAL A 8 -17.07 5.58 -10.92
C VAL A 8 -17.33 4.09 -11.17
N GLY A 9 -18.60 3.66 -11.14
CA GLY A 9 -18.99 2.28 -11.41
C GLY A 9 -20.15 1.77 -10.54
N PRO A 10 -20.49 0.47 -10.65
CA PRO A 10 -21.58 -0.14 -9.89
C PRO A 10 -21.21 -0.37 -8.41
N ALA A 11 -22.18 -0.84 -7.62
CA ALA A 11 -22.06 -0.97 -6.15
C ALA A 11 -20.87 -1.84 -5.67
N SER A 12 -20.43 -2.81 -6.47
CA SER A 12 -19.26 -3.62 -6.14
C SER A 12 -17.98 -2.77 -6.12
N ALA A 13 -17.28 -2.74 -4.99
CA ALA A 13 -16.03 -2.00 -4.83
C ALA A 13 -14.97 -2.39 -5.88
N GLN A 14 -14.88 -3.68 -6.23
CA GLN A 14 -13.94 -4.16 -7.25
C GLN A 14 -14.18 -3.51 -8.62
N SER A 15 -15.44 -3.20 -8.92
CA SER A 15 -15.86 -2.59 -10.19
C SER A 15 -15.91 -1.06 -10.13
N SER A 16 -15.78 -0.45 -8.94
CA SER A 16 -15.87 1.01 -8.72
C SER A 16 -14.67 1.56 -7.93
N TYR A 17 -14.70 1.52 -6.60
CA TYR A 17 -13.68 2.16 -5.74
C TYR A 17 -12.27 1.55 -5.82
N LEU A 18 -12.13 0.32 -6.32
CA LEU A 18 -10.85 -0.34 -6.60
C LEU A 18 -10.48 -0.30 -8.09
N ASN A 19 -11.33 0.30 -8.92
CA ASN A 19 -11.12 0.41 -10.37
C ASN A 19 -10.26 1.65 -10.66
N ILE A 20 -8.94 1.43 -10.69
CA ILE A 20 -7.95 2.47 -10.96
C ILE A 20 -8.26 3.23 -12.27
N PRO A 21 -8.50 2.57 -13.44
CA PRO A 21 -8.85 3.27 -14.67
C PRO A 21 -10.05 4.23 -14.53
N ALA A 22 -11.12 3.81 -13.84
CA ALA A 22 -12.30 4.65 -13.66
C ALA A 22 -11.98 5.92 -12.85
N ILE A 23 -11.21 5.77 -11.77
CA ILE A 23 -10.83 6.90 -10.90
C ILE A 23 -9.90 7.87 -11.62
N ILE A 24 -8.90 7.37 -12.36
CA ILE A 24 -7.96 8.22 -13.11
C ILE A 24 -8.66 8.95 -14.25
N THR A 25 -9.58 8.28 -14.95
CA THR A 25 -10.41 8.91 -16.00
C THR A 25 -11.21 10.06 -15.41
N THR A 26 -11.90 9.83 -14.29
CA THR A 26 -12.64 10.88 -13.59
C THR A 26 -11.76 12.05 -13.19
N ALA A 27 -10.61 11.78 -12.56
CA ALA A 27 -9.68 12.82 -12.11
C ALA A 27 -9.12 13.67 -13.26
N THR A 28 -8.87 13.04 -14.41
CA THR A 28 -8.37 13.72 -15.61
C THR A 28 -9.47 14.56 -16.27
N MET A 29 -10.70 14.06 -16.31
CA MET A 29 -11.84 14.79 -16.89
C MET A 29 -12.21 16.05 -16.09
N THR A 30 -12.02 16.02 -14.77
CA THR A 30 -12.33 17.16 -13.89
C THR A 30 -11.14 18.06 -13.61
N ASN A 31 -9.95 17.75 -14.14
CA ASN A 31 -8.72 18.52 -13.90
C ASN A 31 -8.44 18.77 -12.41
N VAL A 32 -8.47 17.71 -11.58
CA VAL A 32 -8.17 17.85 -10.16
C VAL A 32 -6.69 18.16 -9.91
N ASP A 33 -6.41 18.99 -8.91
CA ASP A 33 -5.02 19.24 -8.47
C ASP A 33 -4.43 18.06 -7.68
N ALA A 34 -5.28 17.34 -6.95
CA ALA A 34 -4.85 16.31 -6.01
C ALA A 34 -5.90 15.21 -5.79
N ILE A 35 -5.42 14.02 -5.42
CA ILE A 35 -6.25 12.89 -4.99
C ILE A 35 -5.85 12.49 -3.58
N HIS A 36 -6.83 12.49 -2.68
CA HIS A 36 -6.68 11.96 -1.33
C HIS A 36 -7.32 10.56 -1.24
N PRO A 37 -6.54 9.49 -1.05
CA PRO A 37 -7.07 8.12 -1.10
C PRO A 37 -7.80 7.67 0.17
N GLY A 38 -7.67 8.42 1.27
CA GLY A 38 -8.20 8.02 2.57
C GLY A 38 -7.39 6.87 3.14
N TYR A 39 -8.06 5.84 3.62
CA TYR A 39 -7.47 4.60 4.14
C TYR A 39 -8.19 3.38 3.54
N GLY A 40 -7.52 2.22 3.54
CA GLY A 40 -8.01 1.06 2.80
C GLY A 40 -8.07 1.33 1.28
N PHE A 41 -8.85 0.55 0.55
CA PHE A 41 -8.99 0.65 -0.91
C PHE A 41 -7.64 0.76 -1.63
N LEU A 42 -7.33 1.93 -2.20
CA LEU A 42 -6.14 2.19 -3.00
C LEU A 42 -5.08 3.02 -2.25
N SER A 43 -5.28 3.34 -0.97
CA SER A 43 -4.35 4.17 -0.18
C SER A 43 -2.93 3.59 -0.05
N GLU A 44 -2.81 2.27 -0.04
CA GLU A 44 -1.53 1.54 0.01
C GLU A 44 -1.21 0.85 -1.32
N ASN A 45 -1.91 1.21 -2.41
CA ASN A 45 -1.69 0.60 -3.71
C ASN A 45 -0.60 1.36 -4.48
N LYS A 46 0.60 0.75 -4.59
CA LYS A 46 1.74 1.33 -5.33
C LYS A 46 1.34 1.80 -6.73
N ARG A 47 0.68 0.93 -7.50
CA ARG A 47 0.34 1.19 -8.91
C ARG A 47 -0.59 2.40 -9.05
N PHE A 48 -1.52 2.57 -8.12
CA PHE A 48 -2.40 3.73 -8.11
C PHE A 48 -1.63 5.02 -7.87
N ALA A 49 -0.77 5.07 -6.85
CA ALA A 49 0.05 6.25 -6.56
C ALA A 49 1.01 6.58 -7.71
N GLU A 50 1.62 5.56 -8.32
CA GLU A 50 2.52 5.71 -9.48
C GLU A 50 1.79 6.33 -10.69
N ILE A 51 0.60 5.83 -11.04
CA ILE A 51 -0.18 6.39 -12.14
C ILE A 51 -0.57 7.85 -11.86
N ILE A 52 -0.94 8.18 -10.63
CA ILE A 52 -1.28 9.57 -10.23
C ILE A 52 -0.07 10.48 -10.40
N GLU A 53 1.10 10.04 -9.93
CA GLU A 53 2.38 10.76 -10.08
C GLU A 53 2.72 10.98 -11.57
N GLU A 54 2.54 9.97 -12.42
CA GLU A 54 2.78 10.06 -13.86
C GLU A 54 1.84 11.03 -14.59
N HIS A 55 0.59 11.17 -14.13
CA HIS A 55 -0.37 12.13 -14.67
C HIS A 55 -0.17 13.55 -14.14
N GLY A 56 0.84 13.78 -13.28
CA GLY A 56 1.12 15.09 -12.70
C GLY A 56 0.08 15.56 -11.66
N ILE A 57 -0.82 14.67 -11.24
CA ILE A 57 -1.79 14.93 -10.18
C ILE A 57 -1.10 14.69 -8.82
N LYS A 58 -1.39 15.52 -7.82
CA LYS A 58 -0.77 15.34 -6.49
C LYS A 58 -1.44 14.21 -5.72
N PHE A 59 -0.71 13.13 -5.48
CA PHE A 59 -1.14 12.12 -4.52
C PHE A 59 -0.97 12.64 -3.07
N ILE A 60 -2.06 12.73 -2.30
CA ILE A 60 -2.00 13.12 -0.89
C ILE A 60 -1.66 11.88 -0.06
N GLY A 61 -0.37 11.57 -0.01
CA GLY A 61 0.18 10.42 0.67
C GLY A 61 1.68 10.26 0.44
N PRO A 62 2.27 9.13 0.86
CA PRO A 62 3.66 8.81 0.54
C PRO A 62 3.83 8.54 -0.95
N LYS A 63 5.05 8.77 -1.46
CA LYS A 63 5.41 8.44 -2.85
C LYS A 63 5.20 6.95 -3.16
N SER A 64 4.92 6.63 -4.41
CA SER A 64 4.82 5.25 -4.93
C SER A 64 5.95 4.34 -4.45
N LYS A 65 7.20 4.81 -4.51
CA LYS A 65 8.39 4.09 -4.02
C LYS A 65 8.38 3.77 -2.53
N HIS A 66 7.84 4.67 -1.70
CA HIS A 66 7.73 4.43 -0.26
C HIS A 66 6.61 3.44 0.04
N ILE A 67 5.50 3.48 -0.71
CA ILE A 67 4.41 2.50 -0.62
C ILE A 67 4.93 1.11 -0.95
N GLU A 68 5.72 0.97 -2.03
CA GLU A 68 6.36 -0.29 -2.39
C GLU A 68 7.31 -0.80 -1.29
N MET A 69 8.16 0.10 -0.79
CA MET A 69 9.14 -0.19 0.26
C MET A 69 8.47 -0.72 1.54
N MET A 70 7.35 -0.12 1.95
CA MET A 70 6.69 -0.43 3.22
C MET A 70 5.53 -1.42 3.10
N GLY A 71 5.00 -1.62 1.89
CA GLY A 71 3.89 -2.55 1.63
C GLY A 71 4.28 -4.02 1.77
N ASN A 72 5.55 -4.36 1.55
CA ASN A 72 6.08 -5.68 1.85
C ASN A 72 6.60 -5.72 3.29
N LYS A 73 5.87 -6.39 4.19
CA LYS A 73 6.22 -6.49 5.61
C LYS A 73 7.61 -7.10 5.87
N ILE A 74 8.06 -8.02 5.01
CA ILE A 74 9.38 -8.66 5.14
C ILE A 74 10.47 -7.63 4.79
N GLU A 75 10.34 -6.96 3.65
CA GLU A 75 11.27 -5.91 3.23
C GLU A 75 11.30 -4.76 4.23
N ALA A 76 10.12 -4.28 4.66
CA ALA A 76 9.98 -3.22 5.64
C ALA A 76 10.74 -3.57 6.93
N LYS A 77 10.57 -4.78 7.46
CA LYS A 77 11.28 -5.23 8.67
C LYS A 77 12.80 -5.29 8.47
N ARG A 78 13.26 -5.71 7.29
CA ARG A 78 14.69 -5.72 6.94
C ARG A 78 15.26 -4.30 6.90
N ILE A 79 14.52 -3.35 6.32
CA ILE A 79 14.90 -1.94 6.27
C ILE A 79 14.96 -1.36 7.68
N MET A 80 13.96 -1.62 8.53
CA MET A 80 13.97 -1.19 9.92
C MET A 80 15.20 -1.72 10.67
N SER A 81 15.49 -3.02 10.52
CA SER A 81 16.66 -3.66 11.15
C SER A 81 17.98 -3.07 10.67
N LYS A 82 18.11 -2.78 9.37
CA LYS A 82 19.30 -2.10 8.78
C LYS A 82 19.49 -0.68 9.31
N ASN A 83 18.41 0.01 9.67
CA ASN A 83 18.44 1.37 10.22
C ASN A 83 18.45 1.38 11.75
N SER A 84 18.80 0.25 12.39
CA SER A 84 18.87 0.12 13.85
C SER A 84 17.55 0.44 14.57
N VAL A 85 16.42 0.31 13.88
CA VAL A 85 15.09 0.41 14.48
C VAL A 85 14.75 -0.95 15.11
N PRO A 86 14.43 -1.01 16.42
CA PRO A 86 14.05 -2.26 17.07
C PRO A 86 12.81 -2.88 16.41
N THR A 87 12.87 -4.17 16.10
CA THR A 87 11.73 -4.93 15.57
C THR A 87 11.50 -6.20 16.38
N VAL A 88 10.26 -6.70 16.37
CA VAL A 88 9.92 -7.97 17.01
C VAL A 88 10.67 -9.10 16.29
N PRO A 89 11.38 -10.00 17.00
CA PRO A 89 12.02 -11.16 16.38
C PRO A 89 11.03 -11.97 15.55
N GLY A 90 11.44 -12.42 14.37
CA GLY A 90 10.57 -13.21 13.49
C GLY A 90 11.38 -13.86 12.39
N LEU A 91 10.88 -14.98 11.89
CA LEU A 91 11.52 -15.78 10.86
C LEU A 91 11.04 -15.34 9.47
N GLU A 92 11.97 -15.04 8.55
CA GLU A 92 11.63 -14.65 7.17
C GLU A 92 11.27 -15.87 6.30
N GLU A 93 11.92 -17.02 6.54
CA GLU A 93 11.73 -18.25 5.77
C GLU A 93 11.00 -19.30 6.59
N VAL A 94 9.75 -19.58 6.24
CA VAL A 94 8.88 -20.54 6.92
C VAL A 94 8.72 -21.86 6.15
N ASN A 95 9.56 -22.09 5.15
CA ASN A 95 9.48 -23.29 4.29
C ASN A 95 10.31 -24.47 4.82
N ASP A 96 10.98 -24.31 5.95
CA ASP A 96 11.85 -25.32 6.55
C ASP A 96 11.53 -25.50 8.03
N ASP A 97 10.93 -26.64 8.36
CA ASP A 97 10.52 -27.01 9.72
C ASP A 97 11.69 -26.96 10.72
N LYS A 98 12.92 -27.27 10.29
CA LYS A 98 14.09 -27.21 11.17
C LYS A 98 14.42 -25.77 11.56
N LYS A 99 14.28 -24.82 10.63
CA LYS A 99 14.48 -23.39 10.91
C LYS A 99 13.41 -22.86 11.84
N ILE A 100 12.17 -23.32 11.68
CA ILE A 100 11.05 -22.97 12.56
C ILE A 100 11.35 -23.47 13.98
N GLN A 101 11.74 -24.73 14.14
CA GLN A 101 12.02 -25.30 15.45
C GLN A 101 13.21 -24.62 16.15
N ALA A 102 14.31 -24.36 15.42
CA ALA A 102 15.45 -23.61 15.96
C ALA A 102 15.07 -22.17 16.37
N PHE A 103 14.16 -21.54 15.62
CA PHE A 103 13.65 -20.21 15.97
C PHE A 103 12.81 -20.24 17.26
N ILE A 104 11.94 -21.23 17.41
CA ILE A 104 11.14 -21.45 18.63
C ILE A 104 12.05 -21.68 19.83
N GLU A 105 13.05 -22.55 19.72
CA GLU A 105 14.01 -22.82 20.80
C GLU A 105 14.78 -21.55 21.20
N LYS A 106 15.11 -20.67 20.25
CA LYS A 106 15.83 -19.43 20.50
C LYS A 106 14.99 -18.34 21.16
N ILE A 107 13.73 -18.19 20.74
CA ILE A 107 12.87 -17.06 21.17
C ILE A 107 11.93 -17.45 22.32
N GLY A 108 11.57 -18.72 22.43
CA GLY A 108 10.53 -19.20 23.31
C GLY A 108 9.13 -19.06 22.70
N LEU A 109 8.23 -19.96 23.10
CA LEU A 109 6.79 -19.81 22.84
C LEU A 109 6.20 -18.79 23.84
N PRO A 110 5.09 -18.11 23.49
CA PRO A 110 4.36 -17.26 24.43
C PRO A 110 3.84 -18.04 25.64
#